data_AF-A0A2T2XUQ4-F1
#
_entry.id   AF-A0A2T2XUQ4-F1
#
_cell.length_a   1.000
_cell.length_b   1.000
_cell.length_c   1.000
_cell.angle_alpha   90.00
_cell.angle_beta   90.00
_cell.angle_gamma   90.00
#
_symmetry.space_group_name_H-M   'P 1'
#
loop_
_entity.id
_entity.type
_entity.pdbx_description
1 polymer ?
#
loop_
_entity_poly.entity_id
_entity_poly.type
_entity_poly.pdbx_seq_one_letter_code
_entity_poly.pdbx_strand_id
1 'polypeptide(L)'
;MSKVTIDLLVMDDACEPYICGVRGACTIEELKAIEKEIIENRDDHLPTDGTYAIECSWFKGQYDEHGRCELAPGWEWEITEFSPFDYSEQ
;
A
#
# COMPACT_ATOMS: atom_id res chain seq x y z
N MET A 1 16.19 -1.76 -3.71
CA MET A 1 15.50 -0.55 -4.21
C MET A 1 15.21 0.32 -3.01
N SER A 2 15.13 1.62 -3.20
CA SER A 2 14.67 2.54 -2.16
C SER A 2 13.24 2.17 -1.75
N LYS A 3 12.99 2.12 -0.44
CA LYS A 3 11.63 2.00 0.09
C LYS A 3 10.90 3.33 -0.12
N VAL A 4 9.60 3.27 -0.34
CA VAL A 4 8.72 4.45 -0.40
C VAL A 4 7.70 4.34 0.72
N THR A 5 7.47 5.43 1.44
CA THR A 5 6.41 5.50 2.42
C THR A 5 5.29 6.34 1.84
N ILE A 6 4.07 5.84 1.87
CA ILE A 6 2.88 6.56 1.43
C ILE A 6 1.96 6.85 2.62
N ASP A 7 1.19 7.93 2.53
CA ASP A 7 0.00 8.10 3.34
C ASP A 7 -1.20 7.67 2.49
N LEU A 8 -1.95 6.68 2.97
CA LEU A 8 -3.15 6.17 2.33
C LEU A 8 -4.37 6.64 3.11
N LEU A 9 -5.28 7.32 2.44
CA LEU A 9 -6.57 7.69 3.01
C LEU A 9 -7.57 6.57 2.78
N VAL A 10 -8.15 6.05 3.86
CA VAL A 10 -9.28 5.13 3.82
C VAL A 10 -10.50 5.88 4.34
N MET A 11 -11.54 5.94 3.52
CA MET A 11 -12.84 6.49 3.91
C MET A 11 -13.84 5.32 3.99
N ASP A 12 -15.10 5.62 4.29
CA ASP A 12 -16.16 4.61 4.34
C ASP A 12 -16.24 3.71 3.07
N ASP A 13 -17.06 2.67 3.13
CA ASP A 13 -17.23 1.68 2.05
C ASP A 13 -17.64 2.27 0.69
N ALA A 14 -17.93 3.58 0.61
CA ALA A 14 -18.31 4.25 -0.63
C ALA A 14 -17.10 4.66 -1.49
N CYS A 15 -15.87 4.66 -0.97
CA CYS A 15 -14.68 5.11 -1.70
C CYS A 15 -13.51 4.12 -1.60
N GLU A 16 -12.84 3.91 -2.74
CA GLU A 16 -11.56 3.19 -2.74
C GLU A 16 -10.49 4.02 -1.99
N PRO A 17 -9.61 3.37 -1.22
CA PRO A 17 -8.46 4.03 -0.62
C PRO A 17 -7.60 4.68 -1.69
N TYR A 18 -7.02 5.84 -1.38
CA TYR A 18 -6.16 6.57 -2.30
C TYR A 18 -4.95 7.17 -1.61
N ILE A 19 -3.87 7.34 -2.38
CA ILE A 19 -2.62 7.90 -1.88
C ILE A 19 -2.75 9.42 -1.74
N CYS A 20 -2.54 9.95 -0.54
CA CYS A 20 -2.59 11.39 -0.24
C CYS A 20 -1.24 11.99 0.17
N GLY A 21 -0.23 11.16 0.44
CA GLY A 21 1.12 11.58 0.79
C GLY A 21 2.18 10.60 0.29
N VAL A 22 3.37 11.09 -0.07
CA VAL A 22 4.49 10.27 -0.57
C VAL A 22 5.79 10.78 0.01
N ARG A 23 6.60 9.87 0.57
CA ARG A 23 7.94 10.12 1.11
C ARG A 23 8.91 9.10 0.52
N GLY A 24 9.90 9.60 -0.21
CA GLY A 24 10.88 8.78 -0.93
C GLY A 24 10.85 9.03 -2.43
N ALA A 25 11.78 8.41 -3.16
CA ALA A 25 11.87 8.52 -4.60
C ALA A 25 11.08 7.39 -5.27
N CYS A 26 10.10 7.76 -6.08
CA CYS A 26 9.33 6.86 -6.92
C CYS A 26 8.81 7.63 -8.15
N THR A 27 8.47 6.89 -9.19
CA THR A 27 7.78 7.37 -10.37
C THR A 27 6.26 7.35 -10.16
N ILE A 28 5.53 8.08 -11.01
CA ILE A 28 4.06 8.05 -11.00
C ILE A 28 3.53 6.67 -11.37
N GLU A 29 4.22 5.93 -12.24
CA GLU A 29 3.83 4.56 -12.62
C GLU A 29 3.93 3.60 -11.44
N GLU A 30 5.00 3.73 -10.63
CA GLU A 30 5.15 2.96 -9.41
C GLU A 30 4.05 3.30 -8.39
N LEU A 31 3.70 4.59 -8.21
CA LEU A 31 2.60 4.98 -7.33
C LEU A 31 1.26 4.37 -7.75
N LYS A 32 0.95 4.37 -9.06
CA LYS A 32 -0.26 3.72 -9.58
C LYS A 32 -0.25 2.22 -9.36
N ALA A 33 0.92 1.58 -9.50
CA ALA A 33 1.06 0.15 -9.26
C ALA A 33 0.88 -0.20 -7.78
N ILE A 34 1.42 0.62 -6.87
CA ILE A 34 1.24 0.48 -5.42
C ILE A 34 -0.24 0.65 -5.03
N GLU A 35 -0.89 1.70 -5.52
CA GLU A 35 -2.30 1.97 -5.21
C GLU A 35 -3.20 0.81 -5.68
N LYS A 36 -2.95 0.31 -6.90
CA LYS A 36 -3.64 -0.86 -7.43
C LYS A 36 -3.42 -2.11 -6.57
N GLU A 37 -2.17 -2.39 -6.20
CA GLU A 37 -1.82 -3.56 -5.36
C GLU A 37 -2.57 -3.52 -4.02
N ILE A 38 -2.60 -2.36 -3.37
CA ILE A 38 -3.33 -2.18 -2.11
C ILE A 38 -4.83 -2.36 -2.33
N ILE A 39 -5.41 -1.79 -3.40
CA ILE A 39 -6.84 -1.94 -3.68
C ILE A 39 -7.23 -3.40 -3.90
N GLU A 40 -6.40 -4.16 -4.63
CA GLU A 40 -6.67 -5.56 -4.97
C GLU A 40 -6.41 -6.53 -3.80
N ASN A 41 -5.55 -6.17 -2.83
CA ASN A 41 -5.08 -7.08 -1.78
C ASN A 41 -5.26 -6.55 -0.34
N ARG A 42 -6.05 -5.47 -0.13
CA ARG A 42 -6.25 -4.89 1.21
C ARG A 42 -7.03 -5.79 2.17
N ASP A 43 -7.94 -6.64 1.67
CA ASP A 43 -8.84 -7.49 2.48
C ASP A 43 -9.25 -6.83 3.81
N ASP A 44 -9.08 -7.52 4.94
CA ASP A 44 -9.36 -7.02 6.29
C ASP A 44 -8.19 -6.21 6.91
N HIS A 45 -7.12 -5.95 6.17
CA HIS A 45 -5.93 -5.24 6.67
C HIS A 45 -6.15 -3.73 6.86
N LEU A 46 -7.19 -3.16 6.25
CA LEU A 46 -7.58 -1.74 6.38
C LEU A 46 -9.02 -1.65 6.95
N PRO A 47 -9.24 -2.00 8.23
CA PRO A 47 -10.57 -2.27 8.77
C PRO A 47 -11.37 -1.02 9.15
N THR A 48 -10.74 0.16 9.18
CA THR A 48 -11.36 1.39 9.69
C THR A 48 -10.88 2.60 8.90
N ASP A 49 -11.72 3.61 8.83
CA ASP A 49 -11.45 4.87 8.20
C ASP A 49 -10.42 5.71 8.97
N GLY A 50 -9.63 6.44 8.21
CA GLY A 50 -8.50 7.18 8.74
C GLY A 50 -7.35 7.25 7.74
N THR A 51 -6.20 7.67 8.23
CA THR A 51 -4.97 7.75 7.45
C THR A 51 -3.99 6.68 7.92
N TYR A 52 -3.47 5.90 6.97
CA TYR A 52 -2.48 4.86 7.21
C TYR A 52 -1.15 5.30 6.62
N ALA A 53 -0.06 5.26 7.40
CA ALA A 53 1.28 5.35 6.87
C ALA A 53 1.74 3.95 6.48
N ILE A 54 2.02 3.73 5.19
CA ILE A 54 2.35 2.42 4.64
C ILE A 54 3.75 2.48 4.04
N GLU A 55 4.62 1.55 4.43
CA GLU A 55 5.91 1.34 3.79
C GLU A 55 5.75 0.34 2.65
N CYS A 56 6.16 0.73 1.44
CA CYS A 56 6.09 -0.10 0.25
C CYS A 56 7.49 -0.43 -0.27
N SER A 57 7.66 -1.67 -0.73
CA SER A 57 8.92 -2.13 -1.32
C SER A 57 8.68 -3.12 -2.46
N TRP A 58 9.55 -3.09 -3.46
CA TRP A 58 9.44 -3.99 -4.61
C TRP A 58 10.08 -5.35 -4.31
N PHE A 59 9.25 -6.38 -4.25
CA PHE A 59 9.68 -7.77 -4.22
C PHE A 59 10.04 -8.23 -5.62
N LYS A 60 11.26 -8.75 -5.78
CA LYS A 60 11.79 -9.17 -7.08
C LYS A 60 11.24 -10.52 -7.56
N GLY A 61 10.37 -11.16 -6.78
CA GLY A 61 9.98 -12.53 -7.01
C GLY A 61 11.00 -13.53 -6.44
N GLN A 62 10.57 -14.77 -6.32
CA GLN A 62 11.40 -15.91 -5.96
C GLN A 62 11.40 -16.89 -7.14
N TYR A 63 12.59 -17.35 -7.51
CA TYR A 63 12.81 -18.27 -8.62
C TYR A 63 13.64 -19.46 -8.13
N ASP A 64 13.29 -20.65 -8.59
CA ASP A 64 14.04 -21.88 -8.28
C ASP A 64 15.40 -21.90 -9.00
N GLU A 65 16.20 -22.94 -8.70
CA GLU A 65 17.51 -23.15 -9.33
C GLU A 65 17.47 -23.33 -10.86
N HIS A 66 16.29 -23.63 -11.42
CA HIS A 66 16.03 -23.77 -12.85
C HIS A 66 15.42 -22.50 -13.47
N GLY A 67 15.29 -21.41 -12.70
CA GLY A 67 14.71 -20.14 -13.15
C GLY A 67 13.18 -20.16 -13.28
N ARG A 68 12.49 -21.15 -12.71
CA ARG A 68 11.02 -21.18 -12.65
C ARG A 68 10.53 -20.28 -11.55
N CYS A 69 9.49 -19.52 -11.85
CA CYS A 69 8.87 -18.61 -10.88
C CYS A 69 8.16 -19.41 -9.78
N GLU A 70 8.62 -19.27 -8.53
CA GLU A 70 7.97 -19.81 -7.33
C GLU A 70 7.03 -18.78 -6.72
N LEU A 71 7.48 -17.51 -6.66
CA LEU A 71 6.67 -16.36 -6.24
C LEU A 71 6.87 -15.22 -7.23
N ALA A 72 5.77 -14.66 -7.72
CA ALA A 72 5.82 -13.58 -8.69
C ALA A 72 6.38 -12.28 -8.04
N PRO A 73 7.11 -11.45 -8.80
CA PRO A 73 7.46 -10.11 -8.36
C PRO A 73 6.20 -9.26 -8.16
N GLY A 74 6.25 -8.34 -7.21
CA GLY A 74 5.13 -7.46 -6.87
C GLY A 74 5.52 -6.38 -5.87
N TRP A 75 4.57 -5.48 -5.60
CA TRP A 75 4.71 -4.54 -4.51
C TRP A 75 4.30 -5.22 -3.21
N GLU A 76 5.18 -5.17 -2.22
CA GLU A 76 4.85 -5.55 -0.85
C GLU A 76 4.65 -4.28 -0.04
N TRP A 77 3.75 -4.34 0.94
CA TRP A 77 3.40 -3.20 1.75
C TRP A 77 3.11 -3.59 3.20
N GLU A 78 3.47 -2.71 4.13
CA GLU A 78 3.30 -2.90 5.56
C GLU A 78 2.80 -1.60 6.20
N ILE A 79 1.79 -1.71 7.07
CA ILE A 79 1.27 -0.57 7.83
C ILE A 79 2.27 -0.25 8.94
N THR A 80 2.79 0.97 8.93
CA THR A 80 3.75 1.47 9.92
C THR A 80 3.10 2.34 10.99
N GLU A 81 2.03 3.05 10.62
CA GLU A 81 1.27 3.91 11.53
C GLU A 81 -0.19 4.00 11.06
N PHE A 82 -1.12 4.19 12.00
CA PHE A 82 -2.53 4.41 11.72
C PHE A 82 -3.06 5.57 12.59
N SER A 83 -3.71 6.52 11.95
CA SER A 83 -4.41 7.65 12.57
C SER A 83 -5.90 7.58 12.22
N PRO A 84 -6.77 7.12 13.13
CA PRO A 84 -8.21 7.07 12.88
C PRO A 84 -8.78 8.48 12.72
N PHE A 85 -9.89 8.59 11.98
CA PHE A 85 -10.67 9.83 12.00
C PHE A 85 -11.44 9.97 13.31
N ASP A 86 -11.34 11.15 13.92
CA ASP A 86 -12.13 11.50 15.10
C ASP A 86 -13.43 12.19 14.63
N TYR A 87 -14.52 11.42 14.59
CA TYR A 87 -15.85 11.96 14.43
C TYR A 87 -16.35 12.42 15.80
N SER A 88 -15.83 13.53 16.30
CA SER A 88 -16.47 14.20 17.43
C SER A 88 -17.90 14.56 17.01
N GLU A 89 -18.90 13.90 17.61
CA GLU A 89 -20.32 14.23 17.41
C GLU A 89 -20.53 15.72 17.72
N GLN A 90 -20.72 16.55 16.68
CA GLN A 90 -21.13 17.95 16.81
C GLN A 90 -22.65 18.06 16.85
#